data_AF-A0A139XD94-F1
#
_entry.id   AF-A0A139XD94-F1
#
_cell.length_a   1.000
_cell.length_b   1.000
_cell.length_c   1.000
_cell.angle_alpha   90.00
_cell.angle_beta   90.00
_cell.angle_gamma   90.00
#
_symmetry.space_group_name_H-M   'P 1'
#
loop_
_entity.id
_entity.type
_entity.pdbx_description
1 polymer ?
#
loop_
_entity_poly.entity_id
_entity_poly.type
_entity_poly.pdbx_seq_one_letter_code
_entity_poly.pdbx_strand_id
1 'polypeptide(L)'
;MGAVIPTSVSSQTTPRNSSTSFRVTSYQGTYLKRRRDWYKQSPEIYAQSAKCHASYNERLIALSYREPYDLTPVKITNADSTYLGNVERPEDYWEVTLQEPPVKCRDRQNEGRQEIWYIYKQHVNLGLQFRQTSSFAMPRIPLRLRIRSR
;
A
#
# COMPACT_ATOMS: atom_id res chain seq x y z
N MET A 1 16.62 -6.16 -37.67
CA MET A 1 16.80 -6.00 -36.21
C MET A 1 15.65 -5.15 -35.70
N GLY A 2 14.87 -5.67 -34.77
CA GLY A 2 13.77 -4.95 -34.14
C GLY A 2 13.34 -5.74 -32.92
N ALA A 3 14.03 -5.51 -31.79
CA ALA A 3 13.68 -6.15 -30.53
C ALA A 3 12.36 -5.54 -30.06
N VAL A 4 11.30 -6.34 -30.07
CA VAL A 4 10.03 -6.03 -29.43
C VAL A 4 10.29 -6.03 -27.92
N ILE A 5 10.30 -4.85 -27.32
CA ILE A 5 10.36 -4.70 -25.87
C ILE A 5 8.99 -5.13 -25.34
N PRO A 6 8.88 -6.22 -24.54
CA PRO A 6 7.61 -6.52 -23.90
C PRO A 6 7.39 -5.47 -22.81
N THR A 7 6.43 -4.57 -22.99
CA THR A 7 5.84 -3.79 -21.90
C THR A 7 5.07 -4.77 -21.02
N SER A 8 5.77 -5.39 -20.08
CA SER A 8 5.16 -6.23 -19.05
C SER A 8 4.38 -5.32 -18.10
N VAL A 9 3.08 -5.14 -18.39
CA VAL A 9 2.11 -4.62 -17.43
C VAL A 9 1.99 -5.65 -16.31
N SER A 10 2.76 -5.47 -15.25
CA SER A 10 2.73 -6.38 -14.10
C SER A 10 1.47 -6.11 -13.27
N SER A 11 0.35 -6.74 -13.64
CA SER A 11 -0.75 -6.96 -12.69
C SER A 11 -0.34 -8.10 -11.76
N GLN A 12 0.39 -7.76 -10.69
CA GLN A 12 0.82 -8.77 -9.72
C GLN A 12 -0.30 -9.04 -8.72
N THR A 13 -1.17 -10.00 -9.03
CA THR A 13 -2.14 -10.54 -8.09
C THR A 13 -1.39 -11.33 -7.02
N THR A 14 -1.16 -10.73 -5.84
CA THR A 14 -0.45 -11.41 -4.76
C THR A 14 -1.16 -12.71 -4.35
N PRO A 15 -0.43 -13.83 -4.15
CA PRO A 15 -1.00 -15.05 -3.58
C PRO A 15 -1.63 -14.76 -2.22
N ARG A 16 -2.76 -15.42 -1.93
CA ARG A 16 -3.62 -15.26 -0.73
C ARG A 16 -2.89 -15.34 0.63
N ASN A 17 -1.61 -15.71 0.66
CA ASN A 17 -0.79 -15.94 1.86
C ASN A 17 0.40 -14.97 2.04
N SER A 18 0.62 -14.02 1.12
CA SER A 18 1.60 -12.94 1.30
C SER A 18 0.86 -11.62 1.51
N SER A 19 0.94 -11.06 2.72
CA SER A 19 0.42 -9.71 2.96
C SER A 19 1.45 -8.70 2.46
N THR A 20 1.17 -8.14 1.28
CA THR A 20 1.89 -6.94 0.84
C THR A 20 1.61 -5.83 1.82
N SER A 21 2.65 -5.10 2.23
CA SER A 21 2.48 -3.95 3.11
C SER A 21 3.30 -2.76 2.66
N PHE A 22 2.73 -1.58 2.78
CA PHE A 22 3.40 -0.32 2.58
C PHE A 22 3.83 0.23 3.93
N ARG A 23 5.12 0.51 4.09
CA ARG A 23 5.62 1.22 5.27
C ARG A 23 5.86 2.68 4.91
N VAL A 24 5.25 3.60 5.63
CA VAL A 24 5.43 5.05 5.40
C VAL A 24 6.84 5.46 5.85
N THR A 25 7.60 6.03 4.91
CA THR A 25 9.00 6.45 5.12
C THR A 25 9.17 7.96 5.16
N SER A 26 8.21 8.73 4.63
CA SER A 26 8.22 10.19 4.74
C SER A 26 8.07 10.62 6.20
N TYR A 27 8.96 11.49 6.68
CA TYR A 27 8.98 11.96 8.08
C TYR A 27 7.69 12.69 8.48
N GLN A 28 7.09 13.43 7.55
CA GLN A 28 5.79 14.11 7.77
C GLN A 28 4.59 13.16 7.62
N GLY A 29 4.85 11.88 7.35
CA GLY A 29 3.85 10.92 6.92
C GLY A 29 3.48 11.10 5.45
N THR A 30 2.37 10.51 5.06
CA THR A 30 1.83 10.61 3.71
C THR A 30 0.32 10.72 3.74
N TYR A 31 -0.25 11.31 2.70
CA TYR A 31 -1.69 11.35 2.52
C TYR A 31 -2.09 10.37 1.43
N LEU A 32 -2.98 9.45 1.79
CA LEU A 32 -3.71 8.61 0.87
C LEU A 32 -4.85 9.45 0.30
N LYS A 33 -5.01 9.46 -1.02
CA LYS A 33 -6.03 10.25 -1.70
C LYS A 33 -7.02 9.34 -2.41
N ARG A 34 -8.28 9.73 -2.51
CA ARG A 34 -9.27 9.03 -3.34
C ARG A 34 -9.10 9.38 -4.82
N ARG A 35 -9.60 8.52 -5.71
CA ARG A 35 -9.54 8.73 -7.18
C ARG A 35 -10.12 10.08 -7.64
N ARG A 36 -11.10 10.65 -6.96
CA ARG A 36 -11.66 11.94 -7.37
C ARG A 36 -10.69 13.11 -7.14
N ASP A 37 -9.77 12.98 -6.17
CA ASP A 37 -8.93 14.08 -5.69
C ASP A 37 -7.42 13.74 -5.72
N TRP A 38 -7.01 12.63 -6.35
CA TRP A 38 -5.61 12.19 -6.36
C TRP A 38 -4.67 13.24 -6.99
N TYR A 39 -5.18 13.99 -7.98
CA TYR A 39 -4.46 15.05 -8.68
C TYR A 39 -4.30 16.36 -7.89
N LYS A 40 -5.05 16.53 -6.79
CA LYS A 40 -4.92 17.72 -5.94
C LYS A 40 -3.79 17.52 -4.96
N GLN A 41 -3.11 18.60 -4.58
CA GLN A 41 -2.21 18.50 -3.45
C GLN A 41 -2.99 18.25 -2.17
N SER A 42 -2.43 17.43 -1.27
CA SER A 42 -3.13 17.02 -0.05
C SER A 42 -3.65 18.18 0.81
N PRO A 43 -2.94 19.33 0.92
CA PRO A 43 -3.47 20.52 1.59
C PRO A 43 -4.73 21.11 0.93
N GLU A 44 -4.91 20.97 -0.39
CA GLU A 44 -6.04 21.52 -1.14
C GLU A 44 -7.31 20.66 -1.07
N ILE A 45 -7.19 19.43 -0.53
CA ILE A 45 -8.31 18.52 -0.34
C ILE A 45 -8.89 18.77 1.05
N TYR A 46 -9.93 19.60 1.14
CA TYR A 46 -10.60 19.91 2.41
C TYR A 46 -11.50 18.78 2.91
N ALA A 47 -12.14 18.07 1.97
CA ALA A 47 -13.02 16.96 2.29
C ALA A 47 -12.22 15.85 2.96
N GLN A 48 -12.47 15.67 4.25
CA GLN A 48 -11.83 14.64 5.05
C GLN A 48 -12.12 13.23 4.52
N SER A 49 -13.28 12.99 3.92
CA SER A 49 -13.56 11.72 3.24
C SER A 49 -12.70 11.47 2.00
N ALA A 50 -12.09 12.50 1.40
CA ALA A 50 -11.32 12.38 0.16
C ALA A 50 -9.81 12.15 0.38
N LYS A 51 -9.32 12.36 1.61
CA LYS A 51 -7.93 12.09 1.99
C LYS A 51 -7.82 11.42 3.35
N CYS A 52 -6.77 10.65 3.54
CA CYS A 52 -6.45 10.05 4.83
C CYS A 52 -4.96 10.20 5.13
N HIS A 53 -4.61 10.68 6.32
CA HIS A 53 -3.21 10.79 6.75
C HIS A 53 -2.73 9.47 7.35
N ALA A 54 -1.62 8.95 6.83
CA ALA A 54 -0.84 7.89 7.44
C ALA A 54 0.46 8.49 8.01
N SER A 55 0.76 8.14 9.25
CA SER A 55 1.90 8.68 9.99
C SER A 55 3.22 8.04 9.55
N TYR A 56 4.33 8.69 9.84
CA TYR A 56 5.66 8.08 9.65
C TYR A 56 5.75 6.73 10.36
N ASN A 57 6.42 5.76 9.74
CA ASN A 57 6.52 4.36 10.17
C ASN A 57 5.21 3.58 10.25
N GLU A 58 4.07 4.18 9.93
CA GLU A 58 2.80 3.46 9.88
C GLU A 58 2.86 2.38 8.80
N ARG A 59 2.30 1.21 9.14
CA ARG A 59 2.27 0.05 8.27
C ARG A 59 0.85 -0.15 7.74
N LEU A 60 0.72 -0.11 6.42
CA LEU A 60 -0.55 -0.25 5.72
C LEU A 60 -0.58 -1.63 5.05
N ILE A 61 -1.50 -2.49 5.47
CA ILE A 61 -1.65 -3.82 4.88
C ILE A 61 -2.57 -3.71 3.65
N ALA A 62 -2.07 -4.12 2.49
CA ALA A 62 -2.81 -4.08 1.24
C ALA A 62 -3.42 -5.45 0.93
N LEU A 63 -4.70 -5.46 0.57
CA LEU A 63 -5.39 -6.60 -0.02
C LEU A 63 -5.00 -6.75 -1.50
N SER A 64 -4.86 -5.62 -2.19
CA SER A 64 -4.36 -5.54 -3.55
C SER A 64 -3.64 -4.22 -3.78
N TYR A 65 -2.72 -4.22 -4.74
CA TYR A 65 -2.10 -3.01 -5.26
C TYR A 65 -1.76 -3.18 -6.73
N ARG A 66 -1.69 -2.07 -7.46
CA ARG A 66 -1.27 -2.03 -8.86
C ARG A 66 -0.81 -0.63 -9.22
N GLU A 67 -0.18 -0.51 -10.39
CA GLU A 67 -0.06 0.79 -11.04
C GLU A 67 -1.44 1.24 -11.54
N PRO A 68 -1.76 2.55 -11.48
CA PRO A 68 -3.00 3.06 -12.05
C PRO A 68 -3.09 2.75 -13.55
N TYR A 69 -4.27 2.35 -14.03
CA TYR A 69 -4.48 2.05 -15.45
C TYR A 69 -4.64 3.30 -16.32
N ASP A 70 -5.19 4.36 -15.76
CA ASP A 70 -5.31 5.65 -16.43
C ASP A 70 -4.00 6.41 -16.21
N LEU A 71 -3.12 6.35 -17.19
CA LEU A 71 -1.81 7.00 -17.17
C LEU A 71 -1.87 8.44 -17.69
N THR A 72 -3.07 9.02 -17.81
CA THR A 72 -3.21 10.42 -18.23
C THR A 72 -2.73 11.34 -17.10
N PRO A 73 -1.66 12.13 -17.30
CA PRO A 73 -1.21 13.07 -16.30
C PRO A 73 -2.29 14.12 -16.06
N VAL A 74 -2.49 14.51 -14.80
CA VAL A 74 -3.45 15.55 -14.45
C VAL A 74 -2.70 16.82 -14.09
N LYS A 75 -2.99 17.88 -14.84
CA LYS A 75 -2.46 19.22 -14.56
C LYS A 75 -3.37 19.92 -13.58
N ILE A 76 -2.78 20.54 -12.57
CA ILE A 76 -3.51 21.44 -11.66
C ILE A 76 -3.83 22.72 -12.43
N THR A 77 -5.12 22.95 -12.70
CA THR A 77 -5.62 24.08 -13.49
C THR A 77 -6.41 25.11 -12.68
N ASN A 78 -6.63 24.86 -11.38
CA ASN A 78 -7.32 25.81 -10.51
C ASN A 78 -6.47 27.07 -10.32
N ALA A 79 -6.96 28.23 -10.74
CA ALA A 79 -6.24 29.49 -10.67
C ALA A 79 -5.94 29.96 -9.22
N ASP A 80 -6.75 29.53 -8.25
CA ASP A 80 -6.57 29.85 -6.84
C ASP A 80 -5.62 28.87 -6.11
N SER A 81 -5.10 27.87 -6.84
CA SER A 81 -4.15 26.89 -6.31
C SER A 81 -2.75 27.48 -6.21
N THR A 82 -2.10 27.31 -5.06
CA THR A 82 -0.66 27.57 -4.92
C THR A 82 0.21 26.62 -5.73
N TYR A 83 -0.38 25.56 -6.29
CA TYR A 83 0.27 24.53 -7.10
C TYR A 83 -0.17 24.59 -8.57
N LEU A 84 -0.78 25.70 -9.00
CA LEU A 84 -1.15 25.94 -10.39
C LEU A 84 0.01 25.63 -11.33
N GLY A 85 -0.24 24.81 -12.35
CA GLY A 85 0.75 24.41 -13.33
C GLY A 85 1.52 23.13 -12.99
N ASN A 86 1.46 22.64 -11.74
CA ASN A 86 2.01 21.34 -11.41
C ASN A 86 1.26 20.22 -12.15
N VAL A 87 1.98 19.13 -12.42
CA VAL A 87 1.45 17.94 -13.08
C VAL A 87 1.63 16.75 -12.15
N GLU A 88 0.52 16.11 -11.82
CA GLU A 88 0.49 14.85 -11.09
C GLU A 88 0.43 13.70 -12.08
N ARG A 89 1.37 12.77 -11.93
CA ARG A 89 1.55 11.62 -12.83
C ARG A 89 1.04 10.35 -12.17
N PRO A 90 0.09 9.62 -12.76
CA PRO A 90 -0.43 8.38 -12.18
C PRO A 90 0.68 7.37 -11.87
N GLU A 91 1.73 7.31 -12.69
CA GLU A 91 2.88 6.42 -12.50
C GLU A 91 3.66 6.68 -11.20
N ASP A 92 3.53 7.86 -10.57
CA ASP A 92 4.14 8.17 -9.29
C ASP A 92 3.36 7.64 -8.09
N TYR A 93 2.20 7.00 -8.32
CA TYR A 93 1.31 6.49 -7.28
C TYR A 93 1.12 4.98 -7.37
N TRP A 94 0.90 4.38 -6.21
CA TRP A 94 0.28 3.06 -6.10
C TRP A 94 -1.23 3.23 -5.97
N GLU A 95 -2.00 2.49 -6.77
CA GLU A 95 -3.41 2.26 -6.52
C GLU A 95 -3.54 1.05 -5.59
N VAL A 96 -4.10 1.24 -4.40
CA VAL A 96 -4.15 0.21 -3.36
C VAL A 96 -5.54 0.05 -2.79
N THR A 97 -5.89 -1.19 -2.46
CA THR A 97 -7.03 -1.51 -1.60
C THR A 97 -6.47 -2.00 -0.27
N LEU A 98 -6.76 -1.30 0.82
CA LEU A 98 -6.24 -1.63 2.13
C LEU A 98 -7.16 -2.59 2.90
N GLN A 99 -6.56 -3.44 3.73
CA GLN A 99 -7.30 -4.31 4.66
C GLN A 99 -8.01 -3.45 5.72
N GLU A 100 -7.30 -2.44 6.23
CA GLU A 100 -7.81 -1.44 7.15
C GLU A 100 -7.28 -0.07 6.70
N PRO A 101 -8.08 1.01 6.85
CA PRO A 101 -7.58 2.35 6.61
C PRO A 101 -6.47 2.72 7.61
N PRO A 102 -5.66 3.75 7.32
CA PRO A 102 -4.72 4.30 8.28
C PRO A 102 -5.40 4.65 9.61
N VAL A 103 -4.65 4.58 10.70
CA VAL A 103 -5.14 4.68 12.09
C VAL A 103 -6.02 5.92 12.29
N LYS A 104 -5.61 7.06 11.74
CA LYS A 104 -6.33 8.34 11.85
C LYS A 104 -7.66 8.40 11.09
N CYS A 105 -8.00 7.37 10.32
CA CYS A 105 -9.20 7.30 9.49
C CYS A 105 -10.04 6.06 9.76
N ARG A 106 -9.71 5.28 10.80
CA ARG A 106 -10.45 4.06 11.17
C ARG A 106 -11.90 4.34 11.51
N ASP A 107 -12.18 5.47 12.15
CA ASP A 107 -13.55 5.88 12.50
C ASP A 107 -14.42 6.23 11.28
N ARG A 108 -13.82 6.32 10.09
CA ARG A 108 -14.51 6.58 8.82
C ARG A 108 -14.90 5.31 8.08
N GLN A 109 -14.59 4.14 8.64
CA GLN A 109 -14.92 2.84 8.07
C GLN A 109 -16.40 2.48 8.30
N ASN A 110 -17.30 3.45 8.12
CA ASN A 110 -18.72 3.17 8.01
C ASN A 110 -18.98 2.69 6.58
N GLU A 111 -19.73 1.58 6.45
CA GLU A 111 -20.28 0.99 5.20
C GLU A 111 -19.56 -0.21 4.58
N GLY A 112 -18.57 -0.84 5.22
CA GLY A 112 -18.09 -2.18 4.79
C GLY A 112 -17.58 -2.28 3.35
N ARG A 113 -17.37 -1.15 2.67
CA ARG A 113 -16.86 -1.07 1.30
C ARG A 113 -15.36 -0.90 1.35
N GLN A 114 -14.66 -1.79 0.65
CA GLN A 114 -13.23 -1.66 0.42
C GLN A 114 -12.99 -0.47 -0.52
N GLU A 115 -12.22 0.51 -0.03
CA GLU A 115 -11.94 1.73 -0.78
C GLU A 115 -10.59 1.66 -1.49
N ILE A 116 -10.54 2.27 -2.68
CA ILE A 116 -9.32 2.43 -3.46
C ILE A 116 -8.65 3.74 -3.05
N TRP A 117 -7.38 3.63 -2.67
CA TRP A 117 -6.52 4.73 -2.27
C TRP A 117 -5.34 4.88 -3.22
N TYR A 118 -4.90 6.11 -3.44
CA TYR A 118 -3.69 6.44 -4.17
C TYR A 118 -2.62 6.87 -3.18
N ILE A 119 -1.48 6.18 -3.20
CA ILE A 119 -0.34 6.42 -2.30
C ILE A 119 0.87 6.83 -3.13
N TYR A 120 1.46 7.97 -2.80
CA TYR A 120 2.67 8.44 -3.48
C TYR A 120 3.84 7.49 -3.24
N LYS A 121 4.42 6.94 -4.31
CA LYS A 121 5.44 5.87 -4.27
C LYS A 121 6.65 6.28 -3.44
N GLN A 122 7.13 7.52 -3.57
CA GLN A 122 8.34 7.98 -2.90
C GLN A 122 8.18 8.10 -1.36
N HIS A 123 6.96 8.12 -0.85
CA HIS A 123 6.70 8.21 0.59
C HIS A 123 6.56 6.86 1.29
N VAL A 124 6.67 5.75 0.54
CA VAL A 124 6.45 4.41 1.07
C VAL A 124 7.48 3.41 0.55
N ASN A 125 7.85 2.47 1.41
CA ASN A 125 8.55 1.26 0.99
C ASN A 125 7.56 0.11 0.87
N LEU A 126 7.57 -0.56 -0.28
CA LEU A 126 6.82 -1.78 -0.52
C LEU A 126 7.56 -2.95 0.13
N GLY A 127 6.99 -3.51 1.20
CA GLY A 127 7.47 -4.72 1.85
C GLY A 127 6.63 -5.93 1.44
N LEU A 128 7.28 -6.91 0.81
CA LEU A 128 6.69 -8.25 0.60
C LEU A 128 6.95 -9.09 1.85
N GLN A 129 5.90 -9.39 2.62
CA GLN A 129 6.00 -10.40 3.66
C GLN A 129 5.57 -11.76 3.12
N PHE A 130 6.53 -12.66 2.97
CA PHE A 130 6.26 -14.08 2.88
C PHE A 130 5.88 -14.57 4.29
N ARG A 131 4.68 -15.12 4.47
CA ARG A 131 4.42 -15.97 5.64
C ARG A 131 5.32 -17.18 5.52
N GLN A 132 6.44 -17.20 6.24
CA GLN A 132 7.13 -18.46 6.52
C GLN A 132 6.18 -19.30 7.36
N THR A 133 5.59 -20.34 6.76
CA THR A 133 5.02 -21.44 7.52
C THR A 133 6.18 -22.21 8.15
N SER A 134 6.64 -21.76 9.31
CA SER A 134 7.59 -22.53 10.12
C SER A 134 6.84 -23.72 10.74
N SER A 135 6.60 -24.74 9.93
CA SER A 135 6.13 -26.06 10.33
C SER A 135 7.34 -26.95 10.62
N PHE A 136 8.19 -26.60 11.58
CA PHE A 136 9.14 -27.57 12.12
C PHE A 136 8.44 -28.36 13.23
N ALA A 137 7.64 -29.34 12.81
CA ALA A 137 7.30 -30.46 13.69
C ALA A 137 8.60 -31.24 13.93
N MET A 138 9.25 -31.00 15.08
CA MET A 138 10.32 -31.89 15.52
C MET A 138 9.70 -33.23 15.92
N PRO A 139 10.17 -34.37 15.38
CA PRO A 139 9.80 -35.66 15.92
C PRO A 139 10.39 -35.79 17.33
N ARG A 140 9.52 -35.84 18.35
CA ARG A 140 9.92 -36.21 19.72
C ARG A 140 10.36 -37.67 19.70
N ILE A 141 11.67 -37.90 19.73
CA ILE A 141 12.26 -39.22 20.01
C ILE A 141 12.08 -39.48 21.52
N PRO A 142 11.36 -40.53 21.95
CA PRO A 142 11.29 -40.85 23.37
C PRO A 142 12.58 -41.53 23.83
N LEU A 143 13.36 -40.84 24.66
CA LEU A 143 14.49 -41.43 25.39
C LEU A 143 13.95 -42.37 26.47
N ARG A 144 14.06 -43.69 26.26
CA ARG A 144 13.90 -44.69 27.33
C ARG A 144 15.09 -44.58 28.29
N LEU A 145 14.87 -43.95 29.44
CA LEU A 145 15.79 -44.04 30.59
C LEU A 145 15.77 -45.47 31.16
N ARG A 146 16.90 -46.17 31.02
CA ARG A 146 17.14 -47.47 31.65
C ARG A 146 17.77 -47.22 33.02
N ILE A 147 16.96 -47.35 34.07
CA ILE A 147 17.43 -47.35 35.46
C ILE A 147 18.33 -48.58 35.65
N ARG A 148 19.57 -48.38 36.11
CA ARG A 148 20.38 -49.43 36.75
C ARG A 148 20.67 -48.98 38.17
N SER A 149 20.07 -49.68 39.13
CA SER A 149 20.49 -49.66 40.52
C SER A 149 21.81 -50.44 40.67
N ARG A 150 22.69 -49.93 41.53
CA ARG A 150 23.56 -50.72 42.39
C ARG A 150 23.92 -49.88 43.60
#